data_AF-V5V777-F1
#
_entry.id   AF-V5V777-F1
#
_cell.length_a   1.000
_cell.length_b   1.000
_cell.length_c   1.000
_cell.angle_alpha   90.00
_cell.angle_beta   90.00
_cell.angle_gamma   90.00
#
_symmetry.space_group_name_H-M   'P 1'
#
loop_
_entity.id
_entity.type
_entity.pdbx_description
1 polymer ?
#
loop_
_entity_poly.entity_id
_entity_poly.type
_entity_poly.pdbx_seq_one_letter_code
_entity_poly.pdbx_strand_id
1 'polypeptide(L)'
;MVRLRDMINWLLVADTFFVLASFGWFVIALAGRSFELPLGFDLWLRLWQPLFMPAIGLLMAAALISGVRSYVQNRWLLRSVGSDLRSRD
;
A
#
# COMPACT_ATOMS: atom_id res chain seq x y z
N MET A 1 9.38 -11.27 -21.23
CA MET A 1 9.08 -11.58 -19.82
C MET A 1 8.69 -10.32 -19.02
N VAL A 2 7.77 -9.48 -19.54
CA VAL A 2 7.47 -8.15 -18.95
C VAL A 2 6.06 -8.08 -18.33
N ARG A 3 5.13 -8.97 -18.73
CA ARG A 3 3.71 -8.87 -18.36
C ARG A 3 3.38 -9.09 -16.88
N LEU A 4 4.17 -9.89 -16.14
CA LEU A 4 3.85 -10.17 -14.72
C LEU A 4 4.10 -8.96 -13.82
N ARG A 5 5.18 -8.21 -14.05
CA ARG A 5 5.49 -7.03 -13.22
C ARG A 5 4.48 -5.92 -13.45
N ASP A 6 4.07 -5.72 -14.71
CA ASP A 6 3.07 -4.72 -15.06
C ASP A 6 1.71 -5.08 -14.46
N MET A 7 1.33 -6.36 -14.47
CA MET A 7 0.08 -6.82 -13.87
C MET A 7 0.07 -6.65 -12.35
N ILE A 8 1.17 -6.95 -11.67
CA ILE A 8 1.31 -6.71 -10.23
C ILE A 8 1.24 -5.21 -9.92
N ASN A 9 1.97 -4.38 -10.66
CA ASN A 9 1.95 -2.94 -10.47
C ASN A 9 0.54 -2.36 -10.68
N TRP A 10 -0.15 -2.79 -11.75
CA TRP A 10 -1.52 -2.38 -12.03
C TRP A 10 -2.50 -2.84 -10.94
N LEU A 11 -2.34 -4.06 -10.43
CA LEU A 11 -3.14 -4.59 -9.32
C LEU A 11 -2.94 -3.76 -8.04
N LEU A 12 -1.70 -3.42 -7.69
CA LEU A 12 -1.41 -2.57 -6.53
C LEU A 12 -1.99 -1.16 -6.66
N VAL A 13 -1.90 -0.57 -7.86
CA VAL A 13 -2.48 0.74 -8.14
C VAL A 13 -3.99 0.67 -8.01
N ALA A 14 -4.64 -0.32 -8.63
CA ALA A 14 -6.08 -0.55 -8.52
C ALA A 14 -6.52 -0.77 -7.06
N ASP A 15 -5.78 -1.56 -6.29
CA ASP A 15 -6.02 -1.81 -4.87
C ASP A 15 -5.92 -0.53 -4.04
N THR A 16 -4.90 0.30 -4.28
CA THR A 16 -4.71 1.60 -3.62
C THR A 16 -5.89 2.54 -3.90
N PHE A 17 -6.33 2.65 -5.16
CA PHE A 17 -7.50 3.45 -5.51
C PHE A 17 -8.78 2.89 -4.92
N PHE A 18 -8.93 1.57 -4.83
CA PHE A 18 -10.08 0.92 -4.21
C PHE A 18 -10.18 1.25 -2.71
N VAL A 19 -9.06 1.18 -1.98
CA VAL A 19 -8.99 1.56 -0.56
C VAL A 19 -9.33 3.04 -0.39
N LEU A 20 -8.79 3.93 -1.22
CA LEU A 20 -9.10 5.37 -1.22
C LEU A 20 -10.58 5.66 -1.51
N ALA A 21 -11.15 5.04 -2.55
CA ALA A 21 -12.56 5.21 -2.91
C ALA A 21 -13.49 4.76 -1.78
N SER A 22 -13.11 3.69 -1.10
CA SER A 22 -13.87 3.14 0.03
C SER A 22 -13.79 4.00 1.28
N PHE A 23 -12.73 4.79 1.43
CA PHE A 23 -12.64 5.84 2.42
C PHE A 23 -13.62 6.98 2.12
N GLY A 24 -13.80 7.34 0.85
CA GLY A 24 -14.85 8.29 0.43
C GLY A 24 -16.26 7.77 0.74
N TRP A 25 -16.53 6.50 0.45
CA TRP A 25 -17.78 5.84 0.81
C TRP A 25 -18.00 5.79 2.33
N PHE A 26 -16.93 5.55 3.10
CA PHE A 26 -16.99 5.58 4.57
C PHE A 26 -17.46 6.93 5.10
N VAL A 27 -16.93 8.04 4.57
CA VAL A 27 -17.35 9.39 4.97
C VAL A 27 -18.82 9.63 4.65
N ILE A 28 -19.30 9.16 3.49
CA ILE A 28 -20.72 9.23 3.10
C ILE A 28 -21.59 8.37 4.04
N ALA A 29 -21.16 7.15 4.36
CA ALA A 29 -21.86 6.25 5.28
C ALA A 29 -21.88 6.78 6.72
N LEU A 30 -20.82 7.46 7.14
CA LEU A 30 -20.72 8.11 8.45
C LEU A 30 -21.65 9.33 8.54
N ALA A 31 -21.72 10.15 7.48
CA ALA A 31 -22.69 11.24 7.39
C ALA A 31 -24.14 10.72 7.35
N GLY A 32 -24.38 9.56 6.72
CA GLY A 32 -25.68 8.89 6.69
C GLY A 32 -26.13 8.33 8.05
N ARG A 33 -25.19 8.00 8.96
CA ARG A 33 -25.50 7.54 10.32
C ARG A 33 -26.24 8.60 11.15
N SER A 34 -26.06 9.88 10.84
CA SER A 34 -26.82 10.99 11.44
C SER A 34 -28.30 11.00 11.04
N PHE A 35 -28.69 10.26 10.01
CA PHE A 35 -30.07 10.15 9.50
C PHE A 35 -30.78 8.86 9.95
N GLU A 36 -30.26 8.11 10.93
CA GLU A 36 -30.83 6.86 11.47
C GLU A 36 -31.07 5.75 10.43
N LEU A 37 -30.54 5.91 9.23
CA LEU A 37 -30.67 4.98 8.12
C LEU A 37 -29.43 4.06 8.10
N PRO A 38 -29.56 2.74 8.33
CA PRO A 38 -28.45 1.77 8.34
C PRO A 38 -27.93 1.45 6.92
N LEU A 39 -28.00 2.40 5.99
CA LEU A 39 -27.91 2.19 4.55
C LEU A 39 -26.51 1.87 4.02
N GLY A 40 -25.46 1.87 4.85
CA GLY A 40 -24.12 1.58 4.34
C GLY A 40 -23.03 1.37 5.36
N PHE A 41 -23.17 1.88 6.59
CA PHE A 41 -22.12 1.74 7.60
C PHE A 41 -21.89 0.29 8.03
N ASP A 42 -22.98 -0.45 8.30
CA ASP A 42 -22.91 -1.86 8.72
C ASP A 42 -22.41 -2.77 7.58
N LEU A 43 -22.91 -2.52 6.36
CA LEU A 43 -22.44 -3.20 5.15
C LEU A 43 -20.96 -2.92 4.86
N TRP A 44 -20.52 -1.67 4.99
CA TRP A 44 -19.12 -1.27 4.82
C TRP A 44 -18.22 -1.93 5.87
N LEU A 45 -18.63 -1.97 7.14
CA LEU A 45 -17.88 -2.65 8.20
C LEU A 45 -17.80 -4.16 7.96
N ARG A 46 -18.88 -4.79 7.50
CA ARG A 46 -18.87 -6.21 7.12
C ARG A 46 -17.99 -6.48 5.90
N LEU A 47 -17.95 -5.58 4.93
CA LEU A 47 -17.05 -5.65 3.78
C LEU A 47 -15.59 -5.35 4.18
N TRP A 48 -15.36 -4.72 5.33
CA TRP A 48 -14.04 -4.33 5.77
C TRP A 48 -13.12 -5.48 6.16
N GLN A 49 -13.61 -6.45 6.92
CA GLN A 49 -12.83 -7.64 7.25
C GLN A 49 -12.40 -8.45 6.00
N PRO A 50 -13.29 -8.75 5.02
CA PRO A 50 -12.92 -9.56 3.86
C PRO A 50 -12.30 -8.80 2.67
N LEU A 51 -12.51 -7.48 2.50
CA LEU A 51 -11.95 -6.72 1.37
C LEU A 51 -10.81 -5.79 1.78
N PHE A 52 -11.03 -4.92 2.76
CA PHE A 52 -10.06 -3.86 3.09
C PHE A 52 -8.86 -4.39 3.87
N MET A 53 -9.09 -5.30 4.81
CA MET A 53 -8.02 -5.90 5.61
C MET A 53 -6.99 -6.67 4.77
N PRO A 54 -7.38 -7.53 3.81
CA PRO A 54 -6.41 -8.17 2.91
C PRO A 54 -5.78 -7.21 1.89
N ALA A 55 -6.52 -6.22 1.37
CA ALA A 55 -5.98 -5.18 0.48
C ALA A 55 -4.83 -4.40 1.15
N ILE A 56 -5.06 -3.90 2.37
CA ILE A 56 -4.04 -3.20 3.17
C ILE A 56 -2.83 -4.12 3.44
N GLY A 57 -3.08 -5.42 3.70
CA GLY A 57 -2.02 -6.41 3.86
C GLY A 57 -1.14 -6.55 2.62
N LEU A 58 -1.74 -6.52 1.42
CA LEU A 58 -1.03 -6.56 0.15
C LEU A 58 -0.17 -5.30 -0.06
N LEU A 59 -0.72 -4.12 0.24
CA LEU A 59 0.00 -2.85 0.17
C LEU A 59 1.17 -2.80 1.16
N MET A 60 0.97 -3.26 2.40
CA MET A 60 2.04 -3.39 3.38
C MET A 60 3.13 -4.35 2.92
N ALA A 61 2.77 -5.54 2.40
CA ALA A 61 3.74 -6.50 1.88
C ALA A 61 4.56 -5.90 0.74
N ALA A 62 3.90 -5.19 -0.18
CA ALA A 62 4.57 -4.49 -1.27
C ALA A 62 5.53 -3.39 -0.79
N ALA A 63 5.09 -2.58 0.19
CA ALA A 63 5.91 -1.54 0.79
C ALA A 63 7.12 -2.13 1.52
N LEU A 64 6.95 -3.22 2.26
CA LEU A 64 8.03 -3.94 2.94
C LEU A 64 9.05 -4.48 1.94
N ILE A 65 8.61 -5.14 0.86
CA ILE A 65 9.50 -5.63 -0.19
C ILE A 65 10.27 -4.49 -0.85
N SER A 66 9.61 -3.34 -1.06
CA SER A 66 10.26 -2.14 -1.61
C SER A 66 11.31 -1.58 -0.66
N GLY A 67 10.97 -1.43 0.62
CA GLY A 67 11.86 -0.91 1.65
C GLY A 67 13.06 -1.81 1.91
N VAL A 68 12.87 -3.12 2.02
CA VAL A 68 13.96 -4.10 2.21
C VAL A 68 14.92 -4.08 1.02
N ARG A 69 14.39 -4.04 -0.22
CA ARG A 69 15.25 -3.95 -1.42
C ARG A 69 16.09 -2.68 -1.42
N SER A 70 15.50 -1.54 -1.10
CA SER A 70 16.20 -0.25 -1.00
C SER A 70 17.26 -0.26 0.10
N TYR A 71 16.93 -0.82 1.27
CA TYR A 71 17.87 -0.94 2.40
C TYR A 71 19.10 -1.77 2.02
N VAL A 72 18.89 -2.93 1.40
CA VAL A 72 19.98 -3.79 0.93
C VAL A 72 20.84 -3.06 -0.10
N GLN A 73 20.24 -2.46 -1.14
CA GLN A 73 20.98 -1.72 -2.17
C GLN A 73 21.83 -0.59 -1.56
N ASN A 74 21.23 0.25 -0.71
CA ASN A 74 21.94 1.35 -0.07
C ASN A 74 23.06 0.86 0.87
N ARG A 75 22.87 -0.28 1.55
CA ARG A 75 23.92 -0.84 2.40
C ARG A 75 25.16 -1.28 1.64
N TRP A 76 24.99 -1.79 0.41
CA TRP A 76 26.11 -2.14 -0.47
C TRP A 76 26.71 -0.91 -1.16
N LEU A 77 25.89 0.07 -1.58
CA LEU A 77 26.32 1.35 -2.16
C LEU A 77 27.14 2.21 -1.18
N LEU A 78 26.74 2.26 0.10
CA LEU A 78 27.51 3.00 1.12
C LEU A 78 28.86 2.33 1.42
N ARG A 79 29.03 1.04 1.10
CA ARG A 79 30.31 0.33 1.23
C ARG A 79 31.29 0.73 0.12
N SER A 80 30.84 1.09 -1.08
CA SER A 80 31.72 1.52 -2.17
C SER A 80 32.18 2.98 -2.02
N VAL A 81 31.37 3.85 -1.41
CA VAL A 81 31.77 5.26 -1.18
C VAL A 81 32.87 5.37 -0.11
N GLY A 82 32.87 4.49 0.89
CA GLY A 82 33.88 4.48 1.95
C GLY A 82 35.29 4.05 1.50
N SER A 83 35.42 3.28 0.42
CA SER A 83 36.72 2.91 -0.15
C SER A 83 37.35 4.00 -1.02
N ASP A 84 36.53 4.86 -1.63
CA ASP A 84 37.01 5.97 -2.48
C ASP A 84 37.60 7.12 -1.66
N LEU A 85 37.12 7.33 -0.42
CA LEU A 85 37.65 8.36 0.48
C LEU A 85 38.93 7.95 1.23
N ARG A 86 39.39 6.70 1.07
CA ARG A 86 40.63 6.17 1.67
C ARG A 86 41.81 6.12 0.69
N SER A 87 41.58 6.41 -0.59
CA SER A 87 42.63 6.43 -1.62
C SER A 87 43.05 7.86 -2.01
N ARG A 88 42.67 8.90 -1.24
CA ARG A 88 42.96 10.31 -1.54
C ARG A 88 43.88 10.98 -0.51
N ASP A 89 44.67 10.16 0.17
CA ASP A 89 45.56 10.49 1.28
C ASP A 89 46.82 9.62 1.17
#